data_AF-A0A2P5TIJ2-F1
#
_entry.id   AF-A0A2P5TIJ2-F1
#
_cell.length_a   1.000
_cell.length_b   1.000
_cell.length_c   1.000
_cell.angle_alpha   90.00
_cell.angle_beta   90.00
_cell.angle_gamma   90.00
#
_symmetry.space_group_name_H-M   'P 1'
#
loop_
_entity.id
_entity.type
_entity.pdbx_description
1 polymer ?
#
loop_
_entity_poly.entity_id
_entity_poly.type
_entity_poly.pdbx_seq_one_letter_code
_entity_poly.pdbx_strand_id
1 'polypeptide(L)' 'MSADSCLFRFRQDTLGYAGSPVLRELSLELRRGERVALLGESGTGKSTLLRRLRELRPAEVAWCPQQPGLV' A
#
# COMPACT_ATOMS: atom_id res chain seq x y z
N MET A 1 23.03 16.36 -2.57
CA MET A 1 21.82 17.04 -2.03
C MET A 1 20.79 17.01 -3.15
N SER A 2 19.67 16.29 -3.10
CA SER A 2 18.78 16.01 -1.98
C SER A 2 18.43 14.52 -1.91
N ALA A 3 18.53 13.95 -0.70
CA ALA A 3 18.32 12.54 -0.37
C ALA A 3 16.85 12.25 -0.08
N ASP A 4 15.94 12.57 -1.02
CA ASP A 4 14.56 12.15 -0.83
C ASP A 4 14.39 10.70 -1.31
N SER A 5 14.64 9.78 -0.37
CA SER A 5 14.43 8.35 -0.55
C SER A 5 12.96 7.93 -0.35
N CYS A 6 12.04 8.88 -0.16
CA CYS A 6 10.62 8.57 0.02
C CYS A 6 10.01 7.99 -1.27
N LEU A 7 9.51 6.76 -1.18
CA LEU A 7 8.84 6.07 -2.28
C LEU A 7 7.32 6.26 -2.22
N PHE A 8 6.75 6.16 -1.02
CA PHE A 8 5.34 6.41 -0.75
C PHE A 8 5.18 7.26 0.51
N ARG A 9 4.23 8.19 0.48
CA ARG A 9 3.85 8.98 1.64
C ARG A 9 2.35 9.19 1.63
N PHE A 10 1.73 8.87 2.75
CA PHE A 10 0.34 9.16 3.06
C PHE A 10 0.29 10.14 4.24
N ARG A 11 -0.60 11.13 4.20
CA ARG A 11 -0.75 12.14 5.25
C ARG A 11 -2.21 12.30 5.61
N GLN A 12 -2.63 11.57 6.63
CA GLN A 12 -4.02 11.53 7.10
C GLN A 12 -5.01 11.13 5.97
N ASP A 13 -4.56 10.28 5.05
CA ASP A 13 -5.34 9.91 3.88
C ASP A 13 -6.41 8.88 4.22
N THR A 14 -7.54 8.95 3.52
CA THR A 14 -8.60 7.94 3.61
C THR A 14 -8.59 7.07 2.36
N LEU A 15 -8.43 5.76 2.53
CA LEU A 15 -8.39 4.77 1.45
C LEU A 15 -9.62 3.87 1.51
N GLY A 16 -10.21 3.56 0.36
CA GLY A 16 -11.45 2.80 0.29
C GLY A 16 -11.85 2.39 -1.12
N TYR A 17 -13.08 1.90 -1.26
CA TYR A 17 -13.67 1.49 -2.53
C TYR A 17 -14.93 2.30 -2.78
N ALA A 18 -15.02 3.01 -3.91
CA ALA A 18 -16.25 3.65 -4.39
C ALA A 18 -17.07 4.38 -3.29
N GLY A 19 -16.42 5.19 -2.45
CA GLY A 19 -17.05 5.94 -1.37
C GLY A 19 -17.17 5.19 -0.03
N SER A 20 -16.79 3.92 0.07
CA SER A 20 -16.69 3.17 1.32
C SER A 20 -15.27 3.22 1.89
N PRO A 21 -15.01 3.99 2.95
CA PRO A 21 -13.69 4.11 3.56
C PRO A 21 -13.32 2.84 4.35
N VAL A 22 -12.14 2.30 4.07
CA VAL A 22 -11.58 1.10 4.73
C VAL A 22 -10.44 1.47 5.68
N LEU A 23 -9.53 2.33 5.25
CA LEU A 23 -8.49 2.93 6.08
C LEU A 23 -8.80 4.41 6.22
N ARG A 24 -8.78 4.94 7.44
CA ARG A 24 -9.04 6.35 7.75
C ARG A 24 -7.81 6.95 8.40
N GLU A 25 -7.54 8.21 8.09
CA GLU A 25 -6.43 8.98 8.68
C GLU A 25 -5.06 8.29 8.56
N LEU A 26 -4.85 7.55 7.46
CA LEU A 26 -3.62 6.82 7.21
C LEU A 26 -2.45 7.81 7.10
N SER A 27 -1.50 7.68 8.02
CA SER A 27 -0.21 8.36 7.96
C SER A 27 0.87 7.30 7.91
N LEU A 28 1.53 7.20 6.76
CA LEU A 28 2.51 6.16 6.47
C LEU A 28 3.56 6.72 5.53
N GLU A 29 4.82 6.40 5.78
CA GLU A 29 5.92 6.69 4.86
C GLU A 29 6.68 5.39 4.59
N LEU A 30 6.93 5.10 3.32
CA LEU A 30 7.77 4.00 2.86
C LEU A 30 8.91 4.57 2.04
N ARG A 31 10.13 4.17 2.35
CA ARG A 31 11.36 4.67 1.73
C ARG A 31 12.06 3.58 0.93
N ARG A 32 12.81 3.99 -0.08
CA ARG A 32 13.64 3.07 -0.89
C ARG A 32 14.65 2.34 0.02
N GLY A 33 14.72 1.03 -0.14
CA GLY A 33 15.61 0.16 0.64
C GLY A 33 14.99 -0.40 1.92
N GLU A 34 13.83 0.10 2.36
CA GLU A 34 13.13 -0.46 3.51
C GLU A 34 12.50 -1.81 3.21
N ARG A 35 12.47 -2.67 4.23
CA ARG A 35 11.73 -3.94 4.21
C ARG A 35 10.66 -3.85 5.29
N VAL A 36 9.40 -3.87 4.87
CA VAL A 36 8.24 -3.67 5.76
C VAL A 36 7.32 -4.88 5.65
N ALA A 37 6.90 -5.41 6.80
CA ALA A 37 5.85 -6.42 6.87
C ALA A 37 4.50 -5.74 7.15
N LEU A 38 3.50 -6.01 6.33
CA LEU A 38 2.14 -5.52 6.52
C LEU A 38 1.31 -6.59 7.24
N LEU A 39 1.09 -6.41 8.53
CA LEU A 39 0.40 -7.37 9.40
C LEU A 39 -1.04 -6.92 9.72
N GLY A 40 -1.84 -7.86 10.18
CA GLY A 40 -3.22 -7.62 10.63
C GLY A 40 -4.18 -8.71 10.16
N GLU A 41 -5.36 -8.79 10.80
CA GLU A 41 -6.40 -9.77 10.50
C GLU A 41 -7.00 -9.60 9.09
N SER A 42 -7.72 -10.61 8.60
CA SER A 42 -8.46 -10.48 7.35
C SER A 42 -9.46 -9.32 7.44
N GLY A 43 -9.61 -8.55 6.36
CA GLY A 43 -10.53 -7.40 6.32
C GLY A 43 -9.99 -6.08 6.88
N THR A 44 -8.82 -6.04 7.51
CA THR A 44 -8.26 -4.79 8.10
C THR A 44 -7.74 -3.76 7.08
N GLY A 45 -7.90 -4.01 5.77
CA GLY A 45 -7.52 -3.06 4.73
C GLY A 45 -6.12 -3.23 4.13
N LYS A 46 -5.40 -4.32 4.44
CA LYS A 46 -4.08 -4.60 3.86
C LYS A 46 -4.09 -4.60 2.33
N SER A 47 -5.01 -5.34 1.71
CA SER A 47 -5.16 -5.38 0.26
C SER A 47 -5.58 -4.02 -0.31
N THR A 48 -6.33 -3.22 0.46
CA THR A 48 -6.68 -1.85 0.08
C THR A 48 -5.45 -0.95 0.02
N LEU A 49 -4.55 -1.05 1.00
CA LEU A 49 -3.27 -0.33 0.99
C LEU A 49 -2.42 -0.76 -0.20
N LEU A 50 -2.20 -2.07 -0.39
CA LEU A 50 -1.39 -2.59 -1.49
C LEU A 50 -1.93 -2.18 -2.86
N ARG A 51 -3.25 -2.24 -3.06
CA ARG A 51 -3.91 -1.74 -4.27
C ARG A 51 -3.62 -0.25 -4.47
N ARG A 52 -3.74 0.57 -3.42
CA ARG A 52 -3.48 2.00 -3.52
C ARG A 52 -2.03 2.31 -3.88
N LEU A 53 -1.06 1.61 -3.29
CA LEU A 53 0.35 1.74 -3.66
C LEU A 53 0.57 1.48 -5.16
N ARG A 54 -0.04 0.41 -5.69
CA ARG A 54 0.02 0.07 -7.11
C ARG A 54 -0.62 1.13 -8.00
N GLU A 55 -1.77 1.68 -7.61
CA GLU A 55 -2.43 2.76 -8.36
C GLU A 55 -1.60 4.04 -8.40
N LEU A 56 -0.95 4.39 -7.28
CA LEU A 56 -0.15 5.61 -7.18
C LEU A 56 1.13 5.53 -8.00
N ARG A 57 1.80 4.37 -8.01
CA ARG A 57 3.09 4.17 -8.72
C ARG A 57 3.18 2.77 -9.33
N PRO A 58 2.48 2.49 -10.43
CA PRO A 58 2.44 1.15 -11.02
C PRO A 58 3.82 0.64 -11.48
N ALA A 59 4.71 1.54 -11.91
CA ALA A 59 6.07 1.17 -12.33
C ALA A 59 7.01 0.80 -11.16
N GLU A 60 6.65 1.14 -9.92
CA GLU A 60 7.47 0.88 -8.71
C GLU A 60 6.91 -0.27 -7.88
N VAL A 61 5.77 -0.85 -8.28
CA VAL A 61 5.08 -1.90 -7.53
C VAL A 61 4.92 -3.14 -8.41
N ALA A 62 5.74 -4.15 -8.13
CA ALA A 62 5.51 -5.49 -8.65
C ALA A 62 4.32 -6.12 -7.92
N TRP A 63 3.41 -6.74 -8.67
CA TRP A 63 2.26 -7.46 -8.14
C TRP A 63 2.22 -8.87 -8.71
N CYS A 64 2.31 -9.86 -7.82
CA CYS A 64 2.13 -11.27 -8.18
C CYS A 64 0.77 -11.74 -7.64
N PRO A 65 -0.29 -11.79 -8.46
CA PRO A 65 -1.57 -12.31 -8.02
C PRO A 65 -1.45 -13.79 -7.67
N GLN A 66 -2.06 -14.23 -6.58
CA GLN A 66 -2.27 -15.65 -6.35
C GLN A 66 -3.26 -16.16 -7.41
N GLN A 67 -2.80 -17.01 -8.32
CA GLN A 67 -3.68 -17.70 -9.27
C GLN A 67 -4.35 -18.90 -8.58
N PRO A 68 -5.60 -19.23 -8.91
CA PRO A 68 -6.16 -20.53 -8.55
C PRO A 68 -5.28 -21.64 -9.14
N GLY A 69 -4.89 -22.63 -8.32
CA GLY A 69 -4.11 -23.80 -8.79
C GLY A 69 -2.61 -23.78 -8.47
N LEU A 70 -2.11 -22.82 -7.68
CA LEU A 70 -0.78 -22.89 -7.06
C LEU A 70 -0.90 -23.44 -5.64
N VAL A 71 -1.16 -24.75 -5.53
CA VAL A 71 -0.81 -25.60 -4.39
C VAL A 71 -0.09 -26.83 -4.91
#